data_AF-A0A964Z875-F1
#
_entry.id   AF-A0A964Z875-F1
#
_cell.length_a   1.000
_cell.length_b   1.000
_cell.length_c   1.000
_cell.angle_alpha   90.00
_cell.angle_beta   90.00
_cell.angle_gamma   90.00
#
_symmetry.space_group_name_H-M   'P 1'
#
loop_
_entity.id
_entity.type
_entity.pdbx_description
1 polymer ?
#
loop_
_entity_poly.entity_id
_entity_poly.type
_entity_poly.pdbx_seq_one_letter_code
_entity_poly.pdbx_strand_id
1 'polypeptide(L)'
;MIILYLFLFSQSTTVSITADNLFASDVLLSISRQSGIRCLLDLDRPADRVNLRLDKCTTWNALDQFTRSINAKILLDRNSIRIVSRRPGESLPPTAYDGSYRARVLRVQGHRDLITNSRSCTLSLEVGWLPNLVPIFLDSGPNNLLVYDMRGQPILVDDPSTSLIPIEGRSTVTLDLVLPGFPRSDASIGKLSGKLNLVVLGEMLTFDFDSALDVLQVAPPSGSQRRTTQNQVTANVVGLTLGRDRWTVKMSLDYPRGANREFESFQAGSMVMANELRLISLDGKRQLVPSATVTEEIGTRRTVVSFHFTDGATMKRGAPAGWKIRYQAPARVVDSSFKFSFDNIPLP
;
A
#
# COMPACT_ATOMS: atom_id res chain seq x y z
N MET A 1 29.28 20.95 1.12
CA MET A 1 28.24 20.77 0.09
C MET A 1 27.19 19.83 0.66
N ILE A 2 26.16 20.39 1.31
CA ILE A 2 25.11 19.64 2.01
C ILE A 2 24.08 19.24 0.96
N ILE A 3 23.99 17.94 0.66
CA ILE A 3 22.98 17.40 -0.26
C ILE A 3 21.66 17.38 0.50
N LEU A 4 20.84 18.39 0.24
CA LEU A 4 19.44 18.47 0.67
C LEU A 4 18.66 17.40 -0.12
N TYR A 5 18.53 16.18 0.42
CA TYR A 5 17.61 15.19 -0.14
C TYR A 5 16.19 15.67 0.14
N LEU A 6 15.55 16.25 -0.88
CA LEU A 6 14.11 16.49 -0.86
C LEU A 6 13.39 15.15 -0.67
N PHE A 7 12.81 14.97 0.52
CA PHE A 7 11.81 13.95 0.81
C PHE A 7 10.53 14.25 0.01
N LEU A 8 10.48 13.84 -1.25
CA LEU A 8 9.27 13.84 -2.07
C LEU A 8 8.56 12.48 -1.97
N PHE A 9 8.16 12.04 -0.78
CA PHE A 9 7.20 10.94 -0.65
C PHE A 9 6.21 11.26 0.46
N SER A 10 4.92 11.22 0.10
CA SER A 10 3.76 11.75 0.83
C SER A 10 3.55 13.26 0.72
N GLN A 11 3.50 13.81 -0.51
CA GLN A 11 2.62 14.95 -0.71
C GLN A 11 1.20 14.41 -0.60
N SER A 12 0.59 14.56 0.58
CA SER A 12 -0.84 14.31 0.74
C SER A 12 -1.55 15.20 -0.29
N THR A 13 -2.16 14.59 -1.30
CA THR A 13 -2.98 15.33 -2.25
C THR A 13 -4.12 15.96 -1.47
N THR A 14 -4.10 17.28 -1.38
CA THR A 14 -5.18 18.05 -0.78
C THR A 14 -6.33 18.15 -1.77
N VAL A 15 -7.56 18.01 -1.28
CA VAL A 15 -8.77 18.14 -2.09
C VAL A 15 -9.52 19.38 -1.65
N SER A 16 -9.94 20.20 -2.63
CA SER A 16 -10.79 21.37 -2.41
C SER A 16 -11.97 21.32 -3.37
N ILE A 17 -13.19 21.37 -2.82
CA ILE A 17 -14.44 21.28 -3.59
C ILE A 17 -15.49 22.15 -2.90
N THR A 18 -16.12 23.03 -3.66
CA THR A 18 -17.39 23.64 -3.27
C THR A 18 -18.45 23.08 -4.19
N ALA A 19 -19.29 22.20 -3.66
CA ALA A 19 -20.40 21.57 -4.35
C ALA A 19 -21.70 22.10 -3.73
N ASP A 20 -22.43 22.91 -4.48
CA ASP A 20 -23.78 23.32 -4.12
C ASP A 20 -24.72 22.63 -5.12
N ASN A 21 -25.47 21.63 -4.64
CA ASN A 21 -26.45 20.86 -5.41
C ASN A 21 -25.90 20.08 -6.62
N LEU A 22 -24.68 19.54 -6.52
CA LEU A 22 -24.05 18.73 -7.58
C LEU A 22 -24.40 17.25 -7.46
N PHE A 23 -24.34 16.50 -8.57
CA PHE A 23 -24.48 15.04 -8.49
C PHE A 23 -23.30 14.42 -7.74
N ALA A 24 -23.57 13.42 -6.91
CA ALA A 24 -22.52 12.72 -6.16
C ALA A 24 -21.43 12.12 -7.08
N SER A 25 -21.78 11.68 -8.29
CA SER A 25 -20.84 11.19 -9.29
C SER A 25 -19.83 12.25 -9.71
N ASP A 26 -20.27 13.50 -9.89
CA ASP A 26 -19.42 14.61 -10.33
C ASP A 26 -18.48 15.04 -9.21
N VAL A 27 -18.99 15.06 -7.97
CA VAL A 27 -18.18 15.31 -6.77
C VAL A 27 -17.11 14.23 -6.63
N LEU A 28 -17.47 12.96 -6.72
CA LEU A 28 -16.51 11.85 -6.61
C LEU A 28 -15.48 11.85 -7.75
N LEU A 29 -15.89 12.19 -8.97
CA LEU A 29 -14.98 12.34 -10.10
C LEU A 29 -13.98 13.49 -9.87
N SER A 30 -14.43 14.59 -9.27
CA SER A 30 -13.54 15.70 -8.88
C SER A 30 -12.53 15.26 -7.81
N ILE A 31 -12.97 14.54 -6.77
CA ILE A 31 -12.06 13.96 -5.75
C ILE A 31 -11.06 13.01 -6.42
N SER A 32 -11.53 12.14 -7.32
CA SER A 32 -10.71 11.17 -8.05
C SER A 32 -9.64 11.85 -8.90
N ARG A 33 -9.98 12.93 -9.62
CA ARG A 33 -9.04 13.73 -10.43
C ARG A 33 -8.00 14.45 -9.58
N GLN A 34 -8.41 15.09 -8.48
CA GLN A 34 -7.50 15.85 -7.62
C GLN A 34 -6.54 14.92 -6.84
N SER A 35 -7.02 13.76 -6.41
CA SER A 35 -6.20 12.78 -5.67
C SER A 35 -5.38 11.85 -6.56
N GLY A 36 -5.72 11.74 -7.85
CA GLY A 36 -5.15 10.73 -8.75
C GLY A 36 -5.59 9.30 -8.43
N ILE A 37 -6.58 9.11 -7.55
CA ILE A 37 -7.04 7.79 -7.12
C ILE A 37 -8.34 7.46 -7.81
N ARG A 38 -8.43 6.24 -8.36
CA ARG A 38 -9.66 5.75 -8.96
C ARG A 38 -10.72 5.52 -7.88
N CYS A 39 -11.79 6.31 -7.94
CA CYS A 39 -12.95 6.16 -7.07
C CYS A 39 -14.16 5.66 -7.88
N LEU A 40 -14.89 4.70 -7.33
CA LEU A 40 -16.06 4.09 -7.96
C LEU A 40 -17.28 4.29 -7.05
N LEU A 41 -18.39 4.72 -7.62
CA LEU A 41 -19.67 4.86 -6.92
C LEU A 41 -20.54 3.64 -7.23
N ASP A 42 -20.92 2.90 -6.20
CA ASP A 42 -21.67 1.64 -6.29
C ASP A 42 -22.79 1.67 -5.23
N LEU A 43 -23.79 2.51 -5.46
CA LEU A 43 -24.92 2.71 -4.57
C LEU A 43 -26.14 1.92 -5.06
N ASP A 44 -26.96 1.43 -4.13
CA ASP A 44 -28.19 0.69 -4.45
C ASP A 44 -29.29 1.58 -5.05
N ARG A 45 -29.11 2.90 -5.02
CA ARG A 45 -30.05 3.90 -5.51
C ARG A 45 -29.34 4.95 -6.37
N PRO A 46 -30.03 5.60 -7.33
CA PRO A 46 -29.46 6.69 -8.09
C PRO A 46 -28.93 7.77 -7.13
N ALA A 47 -27.70 8.22 -7.38
CA ALA A 47 -26.96 8.99 -6.41
C ALA A 47 -27.56 10.40 -6.24
N ASP A 48 -27.83 10.74 -4.98
CA ASP A 48 -28.44 12.01 -4.58
C ASP A 48 -27.56 13.22 -4.97
N ARG A 49 -28.19 14.39 -5.05
CA ARG A 49 -27.46 15.65 -5.13
C ARG A 49 -26.86 15.98 -3.76
N VAL A 50 -25.66 16.53 -3.77
CA VAL A 50 -24.83 16.75 -2.59
C VAL A 50 -24.51 18.22 -2.42
N ASN A 51 -24.59 18.69 -1.18
CA ASN A 51 -24.00 19.95 -0.74
C ASN A 51 -22.77 19.62 0.11
N LEU A 52 -21.59 19.96 -0.38
CA LEU A 52 -20.32 19.63 0.27
C LEU A 52 -19.32 20.77 0.07
N ARG A 53 -18.70 21.20 1.16
CA ARG A 53 -17.62 22.19 1.16
C ARG A 53 -16.38 21.59 1.78
N LEU A 54 -15.36 21.38 0.96
CA LEU A 54 -14.04 20.90 1.33
C LEU A 54 -13.02 21.99 1.01
N ASP A 55 -12.21 22.35 2.01
CA ASP A 55 -11.10 23.27 1.85
C ASP A 55 -9.80 22.58 2.26
N LYS A 56 -8.95 22.28 1.27
CA LYS A 56 -7.60 21.70 1.44
C LYS A 56 -7.52 20.53 2.44
N CYS A 57 -8.52 19.66 2.47
CA CYS A 57 -8.48 18.49 3.35
C CYS A 57 -7.73 17.32 2.68
N THR A 58 -7.29 16.34 3.47
CA THR A 58 -6.67 15.13 2.92
C THR A 58 -7.67 14.33 2.09
N THR A 59 -7.21 13.54 1.12
CA THR A 59 -8.10 12.67 0.32
C THR A 59 -9.00 11.79 1.20
N TRP A 60 -8.46 11.23 2.28
CA TRP A 60 -9.26 10.42 3.20
C TRP A 60 -10.39 11.19 3.88
N ASN A 61 -10.07 12.39 4.36
CA ASN A 61 -11.04 13.26 4.99
C ASN A 61 -12.13 13.70 3.99
N ALA A 62 -11.73 14.07 2.77
CA ALA A 62 -12.64 14.38 1.67
C ALA A 62 -13.61 13.23 1.37
N LEU A 63 -13.09 12.00 1.25
CA LEU A 63 -13.90 10.82 0.99
C LEU A 63 -14.85 10.49 2.14
N ASP A 64 -14.40 10.57 3.40
CA ASP A 64 -15.26 10.30 4.55
C ASP A 64 -16.35 11.40 4.72
N GLN A 65 -16.04 12.66 4.46
CA GLN A 65 -17.05 13.73 4.42
C GLN A 65 -18.05 13.53 3.28
N PHE A 66 -17.57 13.17 2.08
CA PHE A 66 -18.41 12.85 0.94
C PHE A 66 -19.35 11.67 1.27
N THR A 67 -18.83 10.55 1.76
CA THR A 67 -19.67 9.38 2.09
C THR A 67 -20.68 9.66 3.21
N ARG A 68 -20.35 10.53 4.18
CA ARG A 68 -21.32 11.02 5.18
C ARG A 68 -22.50 11.73 4.54
N SER A 69 -22.24 12.62 3.57
CA SER A 69 -23.29 13.42 2.92
C SER A 69 -24.31 12.60 2.14
N ILE A 70 -23.94 11.39 1.71
CA ILE A 70 -24.80 10.48 0.92
C ILE A 70 -25.17 9.19 1.68
N ASN A 71 -24.94 9.12 2.99
CA ASN A 71 -25.16 7.93 3.81
C ASN A 71 -24.51 6.64 3.23
N ALA A 72 -23.28 6.77 2.77
CA ALA A 72 -22.47 5.69 2.21
C ALA A 72 -21.32 5.30 3.14
N LYS A 73 -20.51 4.34 2.70
CA LYS A 73 -19.25 3.94 3.33
C LYS A 73 -18.20 3.60 2.29
N ILE A 74 -16.95 3.59 2.73
CA ILE A 74 -15.80 3.27 1.90
C ILE A 74 -15.45 1.79 2.01
N LEU A 75 -15.36 1.12 0.88
CA LEU A 75 -14.76 -0.20 0.72
C LEU A 75 -13.44 -0.02 -0.04
N LEU A 76 -12.36 -0.58 0.52
CA LEU A 76 -11.05 -0.56 -0.11
C LEU A 76 -10.83 -1.78 -0.98
N ASP A 77 -10.41 -1.54 -2.21
CA ASP A 77 -9.95 -2.55 -3.16
C ASP A 77 -8.46 -2.33 -3.43
N ARG A 78 -7.78 -3.28 -4.08
CA ARG A 78 -6.33 -3.24 -4.30
C ARG A 78 -5.90 -1.99 -5.07
N ASN A 79 -6.66 -1.61 -6.10
CA ASN A 79 -6.31 -0.53 -7.02
C ASN A 79 -7.35 0.61 -7.06
N SER A 80 -8.38 0.55 -6.21
CA SER A 80 -9.47 1.52 -6.25
C SER A 80 -10.15 1.69 -4.91
N ILE A 81 -10.88 2.80 -4.77
CA ILE A 81 -11.75 3.05 -3.62
C ILE A 81 -13.18 2.95 -4.12
N ARG A 82 -13.97 2.06 -3.52
CA ARG A 82 -15.39 1.92 -3.84
C ARG A 82 -16.24 2.55 -2.74
N ILE A 83 -17.26 3.30 -3.16
CA ILE A 83 -18.24 3.93 -2.28
C ILE A 83 -19.54 3.14 -2.41
N VAL A 84 -19.97 2.54 -1.30
CA VAL A 84 -21.15 1.67 -1.25
C VAL A 84 -22.18 2.18 -0.24
N SER A 85 -23.45 1.84 -0.42
CA SER A 85 -24.50 2.19 0.53
C SER A 85 -24.15 1.67 1.94
N ARG A 86 -24.46 2.48 2.95
CA ARG A 86 -24.39 2.01 4.33
C ARG A 86 -25.64 1.22 4.69
N ARG A 87 -25.50 0.20 5.54
CA ARG A 87 -26.66 -0.52 6.08
C ARG A 87 -27.39 0.36 7.12
N PRO A 88 -28.72 0.26 7.24
CA PRO A 88 -29.45 0.92 8.32
C PRO A 88 -28.88 0.54 9.69
N GLY A 89 -28.68 1.54 10.56
CA GLY A 89 -28.14 1.34 11.92
C GLY A 89 -26.61 1.23 12.03
N GLU A 90 -25.87 1.20 10.92
CA GLU A 90 -24.40 1.18 10.96
C GLU A 90 -23.86 2.57 11.34
N SER A 91 -23.15 2.63 12.46
CA SER A 91 -22.50 3.86 12.94
C SER A 91 -21.13 4.07 12.27
N LEU A 92 -20.67 5.31 12.27
CA LEU A 92 -19.31 5.61 11.83
C LEU A 92 -18.34 5.40 12.99
N PRO A 93 -17.29 4.58 12.80
CA PRO A 93 -16.29 4.42 13.83
C PRO A 93 -15.46 5.71 13.98
N PRO A 94 -14.90 5.95 15.18
CA PRO A 94 -13.85 6.94 15.36
C PRO A 94 -12.73 6.74 14.34
N THR A 95 -12.34 7.82 13.66
CA THR A 95 -11.40 7.78 12.53
C THR A 95 -10.36 8.86 12.68
N ALA A 96 -9.09 8.50 12.49
CA ALA A 96 -7.95 9.41 12.44
C ALA A 96 -7.31 9.37 11.05
N TYR A 97 -6.72 10.50 10.64
CA TYR A 97 -6.08 10.66 9.35
C TYR A 97 -4.67 11.20 9.52
N ASP A 98 -3.73 10.67 8.74
CA ASP A 98 -2.39 11.24 8.60
C ASP A 98 -1.90 10.99 7.17
N GLY A 99 -1.90 12.04 6.35
CA GLY A 99 -1.52 11.96 4.94
C GLY A 99 -2.31 10.91 4.15
N SER A 100 -1.59 9.90 3.65
CA SER A 100 -2.14 8.78 2.88
C SER A 100 -2.68 7.64 3.74
N TYR A 101 -2.68 7.79 5.06
CA TYR A 101 -3.10 6.77 6.02
C TYR A 101 -4.42 7.15 6.70
N ARG A 102 -5.21 6.14 7.01
CA ARG A 102 -6.45 6.23 7.77
C ARG A 102 -6.47 5.14 8.83
N ALA A 103 -6.74 5.51 10.08
CA ALA A 103 -6.89 4.57 11.18
C ALA A 103 -8.32 4.64 11.74
N ARG A 104 -8.96 3.51 12.02
CA ARG A 104 -10.35 3.41 12.49
C ARG A 104 -10.48 2.47 13.67
N VAL A 105 -11.22 2.87 14.69
CA VAL A 105 -11.56 1.99 15.82
C VAL A 105 -12.79 1.17 15.46
N LEU A 106 -12.62 -0.10 15.11
CA LEU A 106 -13.73 -0.95 14.68
C LEU A 106 -14.53 -1.52 15.83
N ARG A 107 -13.85 -1.86 16.93
CA ARG A 107 -14.43 -2.61 18.04
C ARG A 107 -13.64 -2.38 19.32
N VAL A 108 -14.35 -2.37 20.44
CA VAL A 108 -13.79 -2.34 21.79
C VAL A 108 -14.39 -3.50 22.56
N GLN A 109 -13.55 -4.32 23.20
CA GLN A 109 -13.97 -5.49 23.96
C GLN A 109 -13.36 -5.42 25.37
N GLY A 110 -14.19 -5.58 26.40
CA GLY A 110 -13.74 -5.71 27.77
C GLY A 110 -13.59 -7.19 28.14
N HIS A 111 -12.49 -7.55 28.78
CA HIS A 111 -12.24 -8.88 29.29
C HIS A 111 -12.01 -8.85 30.80
N ARG A 112 -12.51 -9.87 31.47
CA ARG A 112 -12.22 -10.13 32.89
C ARG A 112 -11.84 -11.59 33.03
N ASP A 113 -10.61 -11.83 33.50
CA ASP A 113 -10.18 -13.16 33.88
C ASP A 113 -10.64 -13.41 35.33
N LEU A 114 -11.40 -14.48 35.56
CA LEU A 114 -11.93 -14.81 36.88
C LEU A 114 -10.92 -15.59 37.74
N ILE A 115 -9.90 -16.19 37.14
CA ILE A 115 -8.87 -16.95 37.85
C ILE A 115 -7.85 -15.97 38.45
N THR A 116 -7.33 -15.06 37.62
CA THR A 116 -6.37 -14.04 38.07
C THR A 116 -7.04 -12.78 38.61
N ASN A 117 -8.36 -12.65 38.46
CA ASN A 117 -9.13 -11.42 38.71
C ASN A 117 -8.61 -10.20 37.93
N SER A 118 -7.85 -10.42 36.85
CA SER A 118 -7.33 -9.35 35.99
C SER A 118 -8.41 -8.83 35.03
N ARG A 119 -8.23 -7.61 34.54
CA ARG A 119 -9.10 -6.96 33.56
C ARG A 119 -8.25 -6.41 32.43
N SER A 120 -8.72 -6.57 31.21
CA SER A 120 -8.10 -6.01 30.02
C SER A 120 -9.15 -5.48 29.06
N CYS A 121 -8.71 -4.64 28.13
CA CYS A 121 -9.53 -4.11 27.06
C CYS A 121 -8.80 -4.34 25.73
N THR A 122 -9.48 -4.93 24.76
CA THR A 122 -8.94 -5.14 23.42
C THR A 122 -9.61 -4.15 22.47
N LEU A 123 -8.81 -3.36 21.77
CA LEU A 123 -9.27 -2.43 20.74
C LEU A 123 -8.83 -2.91 19.36
N SER A 124 -9.79 -3.19 18.48
CA SER A 124 -9.50 -3.55 17.09
C SER A 124 -9.35 -2.28 16.23
N LEU A 125 -8.12 -1.99 15.81
CA LEU A 125 -7.73 -0.84 15.01
C LEU A 125 -7.54 -1.26 13.53
N GLU A 126 -8.40 -0.78 12.64
CA GLU A 126 -8.20 -0.91 11.19
C GLU A 126 -7.29 0.20 10.69
N VAL A 127 -6.20 -0.17 10.03
CA VAL A 127 -5.27 0.72 9.33
C VAL A 127 -5.47 0.52 7.83
N GLY A 128 -5.73 1.60 7.10
CA GLY A 128 -5.83 1.61 5.65
C GLY A 128 -4.95 2.69 5.03
N TRP A 129 -4.60 2.50 3.76
CA TRP A 129 -3.79 3.43 2.98
C TRP A 129 -4.38 3.65 1.59
N LEU A 130 -4.01 4.76 0.98
CA LEU A 130 -4.45 5.08 -0.38
C LEU A 130 -3.86 4.06 -1.39
N PRO A 131 -4.58 3.69 -2.46
CA PRO A 131 -4.14 2.65 -3.41
C PRO A 131 -2.84 2.93 -4.17
N ASN A 132 -2.34 4.17 -4.13
CA ASN A 132 -1.05 4.53 -4.71
C ASN A 132 0.13 4.20 -3.80
N LEU A 133 -0.11 3.82 -2.54
CA LEU A 133 0.89 3.25 -1.66
C LEU A 133 0.90 1.73 -1.79
N VAL A 134 2.09 1.17 -1.93
CA VAL A 134 2.31 -0.28 -1.98
C VAL A 134 3.12 -0.71 -0.76
N PRO A 135 2.47 -0.84 0.41
CA PRO A 135 3.16 -1.29 1.60
C PRO A 135 3.36 -2.80 1.58
N ILE A 136 4.51 -3.25 2.08
CA ILE A 136 4.89 -4.66 2.16
C ILE A 136 4.86 -5.17 3.60
N PHE A 137 5.19 -4.31 4.57
CA PHE A 137 5.11 -4.62 6.00
C PHE A 137 4.46 -3.49 6.79
N LEU A 138 3.87 -3.86 7.92
CA LEU A 138 3.33 -2.96 8.95
C LEU A 138 3.87 -3.42 10.31
N ASP A 139 4.12 -2.50 11.24
CA ASP A 139 4.40 -2.87 12.63
C ASP A 139 3.16 -3.50 13.27
N SER A 140 3.34 -4.62 13.97
CA SER A 140 2.27 -5.34 14.69
C SER A 140 1.65 -4.53 15.82
N GLY A 141 2.31 -3.47 16.27
CA GLY A 141 1.85 -2.59 17.34
C GLY A 141 2.35 -1.16 17.16
N PRO A 142 1.66 -0.18 17.75
CA PRO A 142 2.05 1.21 17.71
C PRO A 142 3.24 1.49 18.64
N ASN A 143 4.15 2.34 18.17
CA ASN A 143 5.18 2.96 18.99
C ASN A 143 4.61 4.17 19.74
N ASN A 144 5.16 4.45 20.92
CA ASN A 144 4.75 5.58 21.78
C ASN A 144 3.24 5.61 22.02
N LEU A 145 2.67 4.47 22.39
CA LEU A 145 1.24 4.35 22.68
C LEU A 145 0.93 5.11 23.96
N LEU A 146 0.10 6.16 23.86
CA LEU A 146 -0.35 6.95 24.98
C LEU A 146 -1.86 6.80 25.15
N VAL A 147 -2.27 6.49 26.37
CA VAL A 147 -3.67 6.31 26.75
C VAL A 147 -3.98 7.20 27.95
N TYR A 148 -5.09 7.93 27.85
CA TYR A 148 -5.60 8.76 28.93
C TYR A 148 -7.05 8.39 29.22
N ASP A 149 -7.42 8.38 30.49
CA ASP A 149 -8.81 8.25 30.92
C ASP A 149 -9.62 9.54 30.64
N MET A 150 -10.91 9.52 30.99
CA MET A 150 -11.79 10.69 30.83
C MET A 150 -11.43 11.90 31.70
N ARG A 151 -10.57 11.72 32.70
CA ARG A 151 -10.09 12.75 33.62
C ARG A 151 -8.73 13.30 33.17
N GLY A 152 -8.22 12.85 32.02
CA GLY A 152 -6.91 13.22 31.51
C GLY A 152 -5.75 12.60 32.26
N GLN A 153 -5.99 11.56 33.07
CA GLN A 153 -4.91 10.84 33.76
C GLN A 153 -4.29 9.80 32.82
N PRO A 154 -2.95 9.72 32.76
CA PRO A 154 -2.27 8.74 31.94
C PRO A 154 -2.49 7.32 32.50
N ILE A 155 -2.79 6.39 31.61
CA ILE A 155 -2.87 4.97 31.91
C ILE A 155 -1.58 4.33 31.41
N LEU A 156 -0.88 3.62 32.31
CA LEU A 156 0.32 2.88 31.94
C LEU A 156 -0.06 1.70 31.06
N VAL A 157 0.50 1.64 29.86
CA VAL A 157 0.34 0.53 28.92
C VAL A 157 1.70 -0.10 28.72
N ASP A 158 1.78 -1.42 28.75
CA ASP A 158 3.00 -2.12 28.42
C ASP A 158 3.37 -1.84 26.96
N ASP A 159 4.65 -1.54 26.70
CA ASP A 159 5.11 -1.31 25.34
C ASP A 159 4.86 -2.58 24.51
N PRO A 160 4.02 -2.52 23.46
CA PRO A 160 3.76 -3.69 22.66
C PRO A 160 5.06 -4.09 21.96
N SER A 161 5.41 -5.37 22.00
CA SER A 161 6.50 -5.87 21.16
C SER A 161 6.11 -5.65 19.69
N THR A 162 6.91 -4.86 18.99
CA THR A 162 6.70 -4.57 17.57
C THR A 162 7.44 -5.58 16.72
N SER A 163 6.72 -6.26 15.84
CA SER A 163 7.26 -7.11 14.79
C SER A 163 6.69 -6.67 13.44
N LEU A 164 7.43 -6.92 12.36
CA LEU A 164 6.92 -6.63 11.02
C LEU A 164 5.94 -7.74 10.60
N ILE A 165 4.70 -7.36 10.31
CA ILE A 165 3.70 -8.26 9.73
C ILE A 165 3.58 -8.03 8.22
N PRO A 166 3.54 -9.10 7.40
CA PRO A 166 3.38 -8.96 5.96
C PRO A 166 1.94 -8.51 5.61
N ILE A 167 1.84 -7.62 4.63
CA ILE A 167 0.55 -7.06 4.18
C ILE A 167 -0.07 -7.87 3.03
N GLU A 168 0.75 -8.58 2.24
CA GLU A 168 0.30 -9.51 1.17
C GLU A 168 -0.66 -8.87 0.15
N GLY A 169 -0.48 -7.58 -0.15
CA GLY A 169 -1.30 -6.84 -1.11
C GLY A 169 -2.74 -6.60 -0.66
N ARG A 170 -3.00 -6.64 0.66
CA ARG A 170 -4.22 -6.10 1.28
C ARG A 170 -4.23 -4.57 1.13
N SER A 171 -5.40 -3.95 1.27
CA SER A 171 -5.56 -2.48 1.32
C SER A 171 -5.83 -1.97 2.74
N THR A 172 -6.11 -2.89 3.66
CA THR A 172 -6.26 -2.63 5.10
C THR A 172 -5.70 -3.78 5.93
N VAL A 173 -5.31 -3.48 7.16
CA VAL A 173 -4.95 -4.47 8.19
C VAL A 173 -5.61 -4.08 9.49
N THR A 174 -6.14 -5.06 10.23
CA THR A 174 -6.66 -4.88 11.58
C THR A 174 -5.61 -5.32 12.59
N LEU A 175 -5.27 -4.43 13.52
CA LEU A 175 -4.40 -4.67 14.67
C LEU A 175 -5.25 -4.72 15.94
N ASP A 176 -5.02 -5.68 16.82
CA ASP A 176 -5.66 -5.71 18.13
C ASP A 176 -4.70 -5.11 19.16
N LEU A 177 -5.10 -4.00 19.77
CA LEU A 177 -4.36 -3.33 20.83
C LEU A 177 -4.87 -3.84 22.17
N VAL A 178 -4.01 -4.48 22.95
CA VAL A 178 -4.33 -4.92 24.31
C VAL A 178 -3.99 -3.79 25.27
N LEU A 179 -5.00 -3.30 25.97
CA LEU A 179 -4.94 -2.23 26.95
C LEU A 179 -5.30 -2.77 28.34
N PRO A 180 -4.89 -2.09 29.42
CA PRO A 180 -5.39 -2.36 30.76
C PRO A 180 -6.92 -2.23 30.82
N GLY A 181 -7.54 -2.93 31.78
CA GLY A 181 -8.97 -2.78 32.03
C GLY A 181 -9.32 -1.41 32.63
N PHE A 182 -10.42 -0.82 32.16
CA PHE A 182 -10.91 0.46 32.63
C PHE A 182 -11.89 0.31 33.81
N PRO A 183 -11.98 1.28 34.74
CA PRO A 183 -13.05 1.35 35.73
C PRO A 183 -14.43 1.37 35.08
N ARG A 184 -15.43 0.72 35.68
CA ARG A 184 -16.83 0.74 35.19
C ARG A 184 -17.49 2.12 35.23
N SER A 185 -16.92 3.06 36.01
CA SER A 185 -17.35 4.45 36.03
C SER A 185 -17.04 5.18 34.74
N ASP A 186 -16.12 4.66 33.92
CA ASP A 186 -15.64 5.32 32.73
C ASP A 186 -16.49 4.88 31.54
N ALA A 187 -17.18 5.82 30.92
CA ALA A 187 -18.00 5.57 29.74
C ALA A 187 -17.19 5.47 28.44
N SER A 188 -15.93 5.94 28.46
CA SER A 188 -15.06 6.01 27.30
C SER A 188 -13.59 6.10 27.67
N ILE A 189 -12.72 5.78 26.72
CA ILE A 189 -11.30 6.13 26.75
C ILE A 189 -11.19 7.60 26.36
N GLY A 190 -10.62 8.44 27.24
CA GLY A 190 -10.54 9.88 27.02
C GLY A 190 -9.71 10.23 25.79
N LYS A 191 -8.50 9.67 25.70
CA LYS A 191 -7.62 9.82 24.54
C LYS A 191 -6.76 8.59 24.31
N LEU A 192 -6.60 8.22 23.04
CA LEU A 192 -5.70 7.17 22.58
C LEU A 192 -4.88 7.70 21.41
N SER A 193 -3.55 7.70 21.52
CA SER A 193 -2.67 8.14 20.43
C SER A 193 -1.42 7.28 20.31
N GLY A 194 -0.87 7.20 19.11
CA GLY A 194 0.34 6.43 18.85
C GLY A 194 0.89 6.66 17.46
N LYS A 195 1.97 5.94 17.14
CA LYS A 195 2.65 6.00 15.84
C LYS A 195 2.88 4.60 15.30
N LEU A 196 2.45 4.34 14.07
CA LEU A 196 2.73 3.08 13.38
C LEU A 196 3.72 3.31 12.25
N ASN A 197 4.58 2.34 11.99
CA ASN A 197 5.46 2.36 10.82
C ASN A 197 5.02 1.30 9.81
N LEU A 198 5.18 1.63 8.54
CA LEU A 198 5.07 0.73 7.42
C LEU A 198 6.38 0.73 6.66
N VAL A 199 6.68 -0.42 6.07
CA VAL A 199 7.68 -0.53 5.03
C VAL A 199 6.97 -0.44 3.69
N VAL A 200 7.28 0.60 2.91
CA VAL A 200 6.62 0.87 1.64
C VAL A 200 7.59 0.80 0.47
N LEU A 201 7.11 0.30 -0.66
CA LEU A 201 7.81 0.42 -1.92
C LEU A 201 7.70 1.87 -2.39
N GLY A 202 8.84 2.43 -2.80
CA GLY A 202 8.89 3.75 -3.42
C GLY A 202 8.29 3.75 -4.83
N GLU A 203 8.63 4.78 -5.60
CA GLU A 203 8.27 4.86 -7.02
C GLU A 203 8.70 3.59 -7.79
N MET A 204 7.85 3.13 -8.70
CA MET A 204 8.16 2.03 -9.60
C MET A 204 8.92 2.55 -10.83
N LEU A 205 10.16 2.09 -11.01
CA LEU A 205 10.98 2.39 -12.17
C LEU A 205 10.60 1.47 -13.34
N THR A 206 10.71 1.97 -14.56
CA THR A 206 10.45 1.20 -15.79
C THR A 206 11.71 1.13 -16.65
N PHE A 207 12.32 -0.04 -16.67
CA PHE A 207 13.52 -0.36 -17.43
C PHE A 207 13.14 -0.95 -18.80
N ASP A 208 13.28 -0.15 -19.84
CA ASP A 208 13.08 -0.59 -21.22
C ASP A 208 14.42 -1.02 -21.84
N PHE A 209 14.47 -2.24 -22.37
CA PHE A 209 15.62 -2.77 -23.09
C PHE A 209 15.34 -2.68 -24.59
N ASP A 210 16.03 -1.78 -25.28
CA ASP A 210 15.75 -1.45 -26.67
C ASP A 210 16.07 -2.57 -27.67
N SER A 211 16.89 -3.54 -27.27
CA SER A 211 17.29 -4.66 -28.13
C SER A 211 16.22 -5.76 -28.14
N ALA A 212 16.01 -6.37 -29.32
CA ALA A 212 15.14 -7.52 -29.46
C ALA A 212 15.71 -8.76 -28.74
N LEU A 213 14.86 -9.75 -28.42
CA LEU A 213 15.28 -10.91 -27.62
C LEU A 213 16.36 -11.78 -28.28
N ASP A 214 16.32 -11.95 -29.59
CA ASP A 214 17.35 -12.69 -30.34
C ASP A 214 18.71 -11.99 -30.30
N VAL A 215 18.72 -10.66 -30.44
CA VAL A 215 19.92 -9.83 -30.27
C VAL A 215 20.44 -9.93 -28.84
N LEU A 216 19.56 -9.82 -27.85
CA LEU A 216 19.93 -9.96 -26.45
C LEU A 216 20.50 -11.35 -26.15
N GLN A 217 19.96 -12.42 -26.74
CA GLN A 217 20.39 -13.80 -26.47
C GLN A 217 21.87 -14.01 -26.79
N VAL A 218 22.35 -13.45 -27.91
CA VAL A 218 23.76 -13.55 -28.34
C VAL A 218 24.66 -12.47 -27.75
N ALA A 219 24.08 -11.39 -27.21
CA ALA A 219 24.85 -10.34 -26.56
C ALA A 219 25.64 -10.87 -25.33
N PRO A 220 26.88 -10.44 -25.10
CA PRO A 220 27.64 -10.82 -23.91
C PRO A 220 26.88 -10.47 -22.63
N PRO A 221 26.91 -11.31 -21.57
CA PRO A 221 26.19 -11.02 -20.31
C PRO A 221 26.52 -9.66 -19.67
N SER A 222 27.73 -9.16 -19.88
CA SER A 222 28.21 -7.84 -19.42
C SER A 222 28.06 -6.72 -20.46
N GLY A 223 27.44 -7.00 -21.60
CA GLY A 223 27.24 -6.04 -22.68
C GLY A 223 26.24 -4.95 -22.30
N SER A 224 26.45 -3.73 -22.80
CA SER A 224 25.58 -2.57 -22.53
C SER A 224 24.13 -2.79 -22.95
N GLN A 225 23.89 -3.61 -23.97
CA GLN A 225 22.54 -3.98 -24.43
C GLN A 225 21.71 -4.70 -23.35
N ARG A 226 22.37 -5.41 -22.43
CA ARG A 226 21.74 -6.17 -21.35
C ARG A 226 21.65 -5.41 -20.04
N ARG A 227 21.98 -4.11 -20.04
CA ARG A 227 22.03 -3.30 -18.83
C ARG A 227 21.35 -1.95 -19.04
N THR A 228 20.53 -1.55 -18.08
CA THR A 228 19.97 -0.19 -18.03
C THR A 228 19.94 0.31 -16.59
N THR A 229 20.12 1.61 -16.42
CA THR A 229 20.20 2.25 -15.11
C THR A 229 19.25 3.44 -15.06
N GLN A 230 18.41 3.49 -14.02
CA GLN A 230 17.49 4.58 -13.74
C GLN A 230 17.50 4.86 -12.25
N ASN A 231 17.52 6.14 -11.85
CA ASN A 231 17.56 6.55 -10.44
C ASN A 231 18.61 5.77 -9.62
N GLN A 232 19.80 5.55 -10.20
CA GLN A 232 20.92 4.78 -9.62
C GLN A 232 20.66 3.28 -9.40
N VAL A 233 19.47 2.78 -9.70
CA VAL A 233 19.14 1.35 -9.74
C VAL A 233 19.50 0.79 -11.10
N THR A 234 20.21 -0.33 -11.13
CA THR A 234 20.60 -0.99 -12.38
C THR A 234 19.81 -2.28 -12.54
N ALA A 235 19.13 -2.44 -13.68
CA ALA A 235 18.52 -3.69 -14.10
C ALA A 235 19.40 -4.36 -15.17
N ASN A 236 19.61 -5.67 -15.04
CA ASN A 236 20.42 -6.45 -15.98
C ASN A 236 19.69 -7.71 -16.45
N VAL A 237 19.83 -8.05 -17.73
CA VAL A 237 19.42 -9.36 -18.28
C VAL A 237 20.57 -10.35 -18.12
N VAL A 238 20.65 -10.99 -16.96
CA VAL A 238 21.75 -11.90 -16.61
C VAL A 238 21.67 -13.25 -17.33
N GLY A 239 20.49 -13.63 -17.81
CA GLY A 239 20.28 -14.87 -18.55
C GLY A 239 19.08 -14.79 -19.49
N LEU A 240 19.21 -15.37 -20.67
CA LEU A 240 18.12 -15.47 -21.64
C LEU A 240 18.18 -16.82 -22.35
N THR A 241 17.13 -17.61 -22.20
CA THR A 241 17.02 -18.94 -22.83
C THR A 241 15.75 -18.98 -23.65
N LEU A 242 15.88 -19.06 -24.98
CA LEU A 242 14.77 -19.09 -25.91
C LEU A 242 14.51 -20.53 -26.39
N GLY A 243 13.93 -21.34 -25.51
CA GLY A 243 13.57 -22.73 -25.82
C GLY A 243 12.27 -22.84 -26.62
N ARG A 244 12.07 -24.00 -27.27
CA ARG A 244 10.85 -24.31 -28.03
C ARG A 244 9.60 -24.20 -27.16
N ASP A 245 9.60 -24.86 -25.99
CA ASP A 245 8.40 -24.94 -25.15
C ASP A 245 8.29 -23.77 -24.16
N ARG A 246 9.42 -23.18 -23.78
CA ARG A 246 9.50 -22.11 -22.78
C ARG A 246 10.63 -21.15 -23.06
N TRP A 247 10.35 -19.85 -22.92
CA TRP A 247 11.39 -18.83 -22.82
C TRP A 247 11.62 -18.49 -21.35
N THR A 248 12.88 -18.27 -20.98
CA THR A 248 13.27 -17.86 -19.62
C THR A 248 14.11 -16.60 -19.72
N VAL A 249 13.68 -15.55 -19.03
CA VAL A 249 14.39 -14.29 -18.88
C VAL A 249 14.82 -14.18 -17.41
N LYS A 250 16.13 -14.14 -17.15
CA LYS A 250 16.68 -13.91 -15.82
C LYS A 250 17.08 -12.45 -15.69
N MET A 251 16.45 -11.76 -14.74
CA MET A 251 16.76 -10.37 -14.42
C MET A 251 17.55 -10.30 -13.12
N SER A 252 18.54 -9.41 -13.06
CA SER A 252 19.08 -8.93 -11.79
C SER A 252 18.74 -7.46 -11.58
N LEU A 253 18.54 -7.09 -10.32
CA LEU A 253 18.47 -5.70 -9.86
C LEU A 253 19.63 -5.44 -8.91
N ASP A 254 20.31 -4.33 -9.11
CA ASP A 254 21.36 -3.84 -8.23
C ASP A 254 21.00 -2.44 -7.74
N TYR A 255 20.74 -2.32 -6.44
CA TYR A 255 20.47 -1.06 -5.75
C TYR A 255 21.78 -0.39 -5.27
N PRO A 256 21.79 0.95 -5.15
CA PRO A 256 22.92 1.63 -4.53
C PRO A 256 23.01 1.28 -3.03
N ARG A 257 24.23 1.30 -2.49
CA ARG A 257 24.48 0.96 -1.09
C ARG A 257 23.72 1.93 -0.16
N GLY A 258 22.98 1.39 0.81
CA GLY A 258 22.20 2.18 1.77
C GLY A 258 20.91 2.77 1.22
N ALA A 259 20.51 2.46 -0.02
CA ALA A 259 19.27 2.98 -0.59
C ALA A 259 18.00 2.24 -0.12
N ASN A 260 18.15 1.00 0.31
CA ASN A 260 17.10 0.18 0.89
C ASN A 260 17.35 -0.03 2.38
N ARG A 261 16.26 -0.20 3.14
CA ARG A 261 16.30 -0.79 4.48
C ARG A 261 16.96 -2.17 4.42
N GLU A 262 17.73 -2.50 5.45
CA GLU A 262 18.24 -3.85 5.63
C GLU A 262 17.09 -4.78 6.06
N PHE A 263 16.96 -5.89 5.34
CA PHE A 263 15.94 -6.91 5.53
C PHE A 263 16.61 -8.22 5.90
N GLU A 264 15.91 -8.99 6.73
CA GLU A 264 16.20 -10.41 6.85
C GLU A 264 15.83 -11.11 5.53
N SER A 265 16.47 -12.24 5.23
CA SER A 265 16.32 -12.92 3.94
C SER A 265 14.86 -13.27 3.59
N PHE A 266 14.06 -13.65 4.59
CA PHE A 266 12.64 -13.94 4.39
C PHE A 266 11.78 -12.69 4.14
N GLN A 267 12.21 -11.52 4.63
CA GLN A 267 11.51 -10.25 4.40
C GLN A 267 11.82 -9.69 3.00
N ALA A 268 13.07 -9.82 2.57
CA ALA A 268 13.54 -9.33 1.27
C ALA A 268 12.77 -9.95 0.09
N GLY A 269 12.21 -11.15 0.24
CA GLY A 269 11.35 -11.76 -0.77
C GLY A 269 10.12 -10.93 -1.14
N SER A 270 9.57 -10.16 -0.19
CA SER A 270 8.42 -9.28 -0.42
C SER A 270 8.72 -8.12 -1.38
N MET A 271 9.99 -7.69 -1.45
CA MET A 271 10.42 -6.67 -2.43
C MET A 271 10.31 -7.19 -3.85
N VAL A 272 10.64 -8.47 -4.04
CA VAL A 272 10.70 -9.12 -5.34
C VAL A 272 9.30 -9.33 -5.92
N MET A 273 8.29 -9.48 -5.06
CA MET A 273 6.90 -9.71 -5.49
C MET A 273 6.30 -8.56 -6.30
N ALA A 274 6.83 -7.34 -6.15
CA ALA A 274 6.40 -6.19 -6.93
C ALA A 274 7.11 -6.05 -8.28
N ASN A 275 8.12 -6.90 -8.56
CA ASN A 275 8.83 -6.85 -9.82
C ASN A 275 7.98 -7.47 -10.92
N GLU A 276 7.76 -6.72 -11.99
CA GLU A 276 7.03 -7.19 -13.16
C GLU A 276 7.95 -7.23 -14.37
N LEU A 277 7.92 -8.32 -15.13
CA LEU A 277 8.51 -8.37 -16.46
C LEU A 277 7.42 -8.58 -17.50
N ARG A 278 7.49 -7.81 -18.57
CA ARG A 278 6.63 -7.98 -19.75
C ARG A 278 7.49 -8.03 -20.99
N LEU A 279 7.12 -8.89 -21.91
CA LEU A 279 7.65 -8.82 -23.28
C LEU A 279 6.73 -7.90 -24.07
N ILE A 280 7.27 -6.84 -24.64
CA ILE A 280 6.54 -5.86 -25.43
C ILE A 280 6.89 -6.10 -26.90
N SER A 281 5.90 -6.19 -27.78
CA SER A 281 6.19 -6.32 -29.21
C SER A 281 6.88 -5.06 -29.75
N LEU A 282 7.64 -5.19 -30.84
CA LEU A 282 8.35 -4.04 -31.43
C LEU A 282 7.43 -2.86 -31.81
N ASP A 283 6.17 -3.13 -32.15
CA ASP A 283 5.15 -2.13 -32.45
C ASP A 283 4.44 -1.57 -31.19
N GLY A 284 4.76 -2.09 -30.00
CA GLY A 284 4.16 -1.72 -28.72
C GLY A 284 2.72 -2.20 -28.50
N LYS A 285 2.10 -2.87 -29.48
CA LYS A 285 0.67 -3.21 -29.45
C LYS A 285 0.35 -4.48 -28.68
N ARG A 286 1.31 -5.39 -28.54
CA ARG A 286 1.15 -6.67 -27.85
C ARG A 286 2.06 -6.73 -26.65
N GLN A 287 1.57 -7.37 -25.59
CA GLN A 287 2.32 -7.58 -24.37
C GLN A 287 2.13 -9.02 -23.90
N LEU A 288 3.23 -9.72 -23.64
CA LEU A 288 3.21 -11.04 -23.04
C LEU A 288 3.64 -10.93 -21.58
N VAL A 289 2.84 -11.51 -20.70
CA VAL A 289 3.12 -11.64 -19.27
C VAL A 289 3.72 -13.03 -18.98
N PRO A 290 4.58 -13.17 -17.96
CA PRO A 290 5.17 -14.45 -17.59
C PRO A 290 4.10 -15.43 -17.14
N SER A 291 4.26 -16.70 -17.51
CA SER A 291 3.45 -17.81 -17.02
C SER A 291 3.88 -18.29 -15.63
N ALA A 292 5.13 -18.04 -15.25
CA ALA A 292 5.65 -18.32 -13.91
C ALA A 292 6.84 -17.41 -13.59
N THR A 293 7.07 -17.19 -12.29
CA THR A 293 8.19 -16.41 -11.76
C THR A 293 8.89 -17.23 -10.67
N VAL A 294 10.21 -17.31 -10.71
CA VAL A 294 11.04 -18.03 -9.73
C VAL A 294 12.10 -17.08 -9.21
N THR A 295 12.18 -16.93 -7.89
CA THR A 295 13.22 -16.12 -7.27
C THR A 295 14.45 -16.99 -7.00
N GLU A 296 15.60 -16.61 -7.55
CA GLU A 296 16.85 -17.39 -7.46
C GLU A 296 17.81 -16.83 -6.39
N GLU A 297 17.89 -15.50 -6.29
CA GLU A 297 18.73 -14.81 -5.30
C GLU A 297 17.92 -13.66 -4.70
N ILE A 298 17.96 -13.53 -3.37
CA ILE A 298 17.24 -12.49 -2.63
C ILE A 298 18.23 -11.82 -1.67
N GLY A 299 18.31 -10.51 -1.77
CA GLY A 299 19.10 -9.67 -0.88
C GLY A 299 18.66 -8.21 -0.94
N THR A 300 19.08 -7.43 0.04
CA THR A 300 18.71 -6.00 0.19
C THR A 300 19.25 -5.13 -0.94
N ARG A 301 20.40 -5.54 -1.49
CA ARG A 301 21.09 -4.85 -2.59
C ARG A 301 20.88 -5.50 -3.95
N ARG A 302 20.87 -6.82 -3.98
CA ARG A 302 20.84 -7.60 -5.21
C ARG A 302 19.74 -8.64 -5.15
N THR A 303 19.00 -8.75 -6.23
CA THR A 303 17.96 -9.77 -6.40
C THR A 303 18.07 -10.34 -7.80
N VAL A 304 17.91 -11.66 -7.94
CA VAL A 304 17.84 -12.35 -9.23
C VAL A 304 16.51 -13.09 -9.35
N VAL A 305 15.78 -12.80 -10.42
CA VAL A 305 14.45 -13.36 -10.69
C VAL A 305 14.41 -13.95 -12.10
N SER A 306 13.92 -15.18 -12.20
CA SER A 306 13.65 -15.87 -13.45
C SER A 306 12.18 -15.76 -13.82
N PHE A 307 11.90 -15.19 -14.98
CA PHE A 307 10.57 -15.07 -15.57
C PHE A 307 10.42 -16.06 -16.72
N HIS A 308 9.37 -16.87 -16.68
CA HIS A 308 9.10 -17.89 -17.67
C HIS A 308 7.93 -17.51 -18.56
N PHE A 309 8.04 -17.77 -19.85
CA PHE A 309 7.00 -17.50 -20.84
C PHE A 309 6.71 -18.76 -21.64
N THR A 310 5.45 -19.15 -21.68
CA THR A 310 4.93 -20.25 -22.50
C THR A 310 3.83 -19.70 -23.41
N ASP A 311 3.50 -20.43 -24.48
CA ASP A 311 2.37 -20.04 -25.33
C ASP A 311 1.05 -20.22 -24.58
N GLY A 312 0.25 -19.16 -24.54
CA GLY A 312 -1.10 -19.20 -23.99
C GLY A 312 -2.13 -19.53 -25.07
N ALA A 313 -3.38 -19.77 -24.66
CA ALA A 313 -4.49 -20.04 -25.58
C ALA A 313 -4.77 -18.85 -26.52
N THR A 314 -4.65 -17.62 -26.02
CA THR A 314 -4.99 -16.39 -26.73
C THR A 314 -3.78 -15.63 -27.28
N MET A 315 -2.58 -15.86 -26.74
CA MET A 315 -1.37 -15.17 -27.15
C MET A 315 -0.19 -16.13 -27.23
N LYS A 316 0.44 -16.18 -28.41
CA LYS A 316 1.63 -16.97 -28.69
C LYS A 316 2.87 -16.09 -28.70
N ARG A 317 4.00 -16.64 -28.28
CA ARG A 317 5.32 -16.00 -28.28
C ARG A 317 5.79 -15.69 -29.70
N GLY A 318 5.57 -16.55 -30.69
CA GLY A 318 6.04 -16.28 -32.06
C GLY A 318 7.57 -16.15 -32.15
N ALA A 319 8.08 -15.26 -33.01
CA ALA A 319 9.52 -15.09 -33.22
C ALA A 319 10.15 -14.16 -32.16
N PRO A 320 11.30 -14.52 -31.55
CA PRO A 320 11.98 -13.70 -30.55
C PRO A 320 12.35 -12.28 -31.02
N ALA A 321 12.72 -12.14 -32.30
CA ALA A 321 13.03 -10.85 -32.93
C ALA A 321 11.88 -9.83 -32.82
N GLY A 322 10.64 -10.29 -32.61
CA GLY A 322 9.46 -9.44 -32.48
C GLY A 322 9.23 -8.84 -31.09
N TRP A 323 10.10 -9.10 -30.10
CA TRP A 323 9.87 -8.72 -28.70
C TRP A 323 11.06 -8.00 -28.07
N LYS A 324 10.75 -7.09 -27.15
CA LYS A 324 11.67 -6.40 -26.24
C LYS A 324 11.25 -6.65 -24.79
N ILE A 325 12.19 -6.44 -23.86
CA ILE A 325 11.92 -6.56 -22.43
C ILE A 325 11.54 -5.18 -21.88
N ARG A 326 10.41 -5.13 -21.17
CA ARG A 326 10.07 -4.05 -20.23
C ARG A 326 10.04 -4.64 -18.84
N TYR A 327 10.86 -4.11 -17.96
CA TYR A 327 10.97 -4.56 -16.59
C TYR A 327 10.61 -3.43 -15.62
N GLN A 328 9.76 -3.72 -14.64
CA GLN A 328 9.35 -2.77 -13.63
C GLN A 328 9.76 -3.27 -12.25
N ALA A 329 10.31 -2.35 -11.45
CA ALA A 329 10.77 -2.65 -10.11
C ALA A 329 10.73 -1.40 -9.22
N PRO A 330 10.63 -1.55 -7.89
CA PRO A 330 10.72 -0.40 -6.98
C PRO A 330 12.06 0.32 -7.11
N ALA A 331 12.07 1.64 -6.97
CA ALA A 331 13.29 2.45 -6.91
C ALA A 331 14.04 2.24 -5.60
N ARG A 332 13.28 2.06 -4.53
CA ARG A 332 13.77 1.87 -3.16
C ARG A 332 12.67 1.33 -2.26
N VAL A 333 13.07 0.86 -1.09
CA VAL A 333 12.16 0.48 -0.02
C VAL A 333 12.45 1.35 1.20
N VAL A 334 11.41 2.04 1.68
CA VAL A 334 11.55 3.06 2.73
C VAL A 334 10.60 2.81 3.87
N ASP A 335 11.02 3.22 5.06
CA ASP A 335 10.14 3.32 6.21
C ASP A 335 9.28 4.57 6.06
N SER A 336 7.98 4.39 6.20
CA SER A 336 7.01 5.46 6.31
C SER A 336 6.27 5.33 7.62
N SER A 337 5.98 6.44 8.27
CA SER A 337 5.33 6.42 9.57
C SER A 337 4.16 7.35 9.60
N PHE A 338 3.14 6.98 10.36
CA PHE A 338 1.94 7.78 10.51
C PHE A 338 1.45 7.77 11.95
N LYS A 339 0.83 8.88 12.34
CA LYS A 339 0.30 9.11 13.68
C LYS A 339 -1.22 8.90 13.66
N PHE A 340 -1.75 8.47 14.78
CA PHE A 340 -3.18 8.49 15.02
C PHE A 340 -3.48 9.07 16.40
N SER A 341 -4.64 9.69 16.53
CA SER A 341 -5.19 10.15 17.79
C SER A 341 -6.70 10.03 17.72
N PHE A 342 -7.29 9.43 18.75
CA PHE A 342 -8.73 9.29 18.94
C PHE A 342 -9.08 9.87 20.30
N ASP A 343 -10.22 10.54 20.37
CA ASP A 343 -10.78 11.07 21.61
C ASP A 343 -12.13 10.41 21.89
N ASN A 344 -12.45 10.22 23.17
CA ASN A 344 -13.75 9.73 23.64
C ASN A 344 -14.20 8.41 22.99
N ILE A 345 -13.32 7.40 22.93
CA ILE A 345 -13.67 6.08 22.38
C ILE A 345 -14.63 5.38 23.36
N PRO A 346 -15.87 5.04 22.97
CA PRO A 346 -16.83 4.40 23.88
C PRO A 346 -16.32 3.07 24.43
N LEU A 347 -16.52 2.85 25.74
CA LEU A 347 -16.28 1.58 26.40
C LEU A 347 -17.58 0.74 26.42
N PRO A 348 -17.48 -0.60 26.40
CA PRO A 348 -18.63 -1.51 26.37
C PRO A 348 -19.40 -1.60 27.69
#